data_AF-A0A3B8MLG8-F1
#
_entry.id   AF-A0A3B8MLG8-F1
#
_cell.length_a   1.000
_cell.length_b   1.000
_cell.length_c   1.000
_cell.angle_alpha   90.00
_cell.angle_beta   90.00
_cell.angle_gamma   90.00
#
_symmetry.space_group_name_H-M   'P 1'
#
loop_
_entity.id
_entity.type
_entity.pdbx_description
1 polymer ?
#
loop_
_entity_poly.entity_id
_entity_poly.type
_entity_poly.pdbx_seq_one_letter_code
_entity_poly.pdbx_strand_id
1 'polypeptide(L)'
;FRAEDAALNDLSTKLAELYELFYASPYKPFVPVFNRLSEHVYEVRNSAANTYIIRDDDGHGVFIDCGYVGNAPITSNPHRFIDHLTPYLQAETGVSDVEWFLPSHYHDDHLAGLPTLQIKYGTKVASSPEVKDILEHPERFEMPCLVPHGTTVDRVIERDETFHWRGIDFRMEQFPGQTWYHHLITFDVDGKRYLSIGDNISGLGFREKRDFIHSFIPKNRTPVSSYRDMPRQVKERQPDVILTGHGCGVTVDPEQVDRWQVWMDRWTELWTETLDQPHPNLGMDPHWVEFYPFKVRAKPGAGVTFEIRVRNHEDERRTGVIVLSATGGATVDPERIDLDIDAGDTTSYSLQIQTPDAVSTHSWTVLADVTWNGRHLGRVAEGIVYW
;
A
#
# COMPACT_ATOMS: atom_id res chain seq x y z
N PHE A 1 -22.86 -12.83 -20.22
CA PHE A 1 -24.08 -12.67 -19.41
C PHE A 1 -24.34 -11.18 -19.27
N ARG A 2 -25.48 -10.65 -19.71
CA ARG A 2 -25.89 -9.27 -19.43
C ARG A 2 -27.15 -9.37 -18.59
N ALA A 3 -27.02 -9.22 -17.28
CA ALA A 3 -28.19 -9.13 -16.42
C ALA A 3 -28.84 -7.77 -16.64
N GLU A 4 -30.18 -7.74 -16.74
CA GLU A 4 -30.95 -6.51 -16.73
C GLU A 4 -31.16 -6.05 -15.27
N ASP A 5 -31.29 -4.74 -15.04
CA ASP A 5 -31.50 -4.18 -13.69
C ASP A 5 -32.69 -4.83 -12.97
N ALA A 6 -33.77 -5.13 -13.71
CA ALA A 6 -34.94 -5.81 -13.17
C ALA A 6 -34.60 -7.21 -12.61
N ALA A 7 -33.73 -7.96 -13.28
CA ALA A 7 -33.31 -9.29 -12.83
C ALA A 7 -32.38 -9.20 -11.60
N LEU A 8 -31.50 -8.19 -11.54
CA LEU A 8 -30.66 -7.93 -10.37
C LEU A 8 -31.49 -7.49 -9.15
N ASN A 9 -32.50 -6.65 -9.37
CA ASN A 9 -33.42 -6.23 -8.31
C ASN A 9 -34.24 -7.40 -7.76
N ASP A 10 -34.83 -8.24 -8.62
CA ASP A 10 -35.57 -9.43 -8.21
C ASP A 10 -34.69 -10.41 -7.39
N LEU A 11 -33.46 -10.64 -7.85
CA LEU A 11 -32.49 -11.46 -7.11
C LEU A 11 -32.15 -10.84 -5.76
N SER A 12 -31.88 -9.54 -5.70
CA SER A 12 -31.52 -8.83 -4.46
C SER A 12 -32.66 -8.87 -3.45
N THR A 13 -33.90 -8.68 -3.88
CA THR A 13 -35.10 -8.80 -3.02
C THR A 13 -35.22 -10.21 -2.44
N LYS A 14 -35.07 -11.25 -3.27
CA LYS A 14 -35.11 -12.65 -2.79
C LYS A 14 -34.00 -12.98 -1.81
N LEU A 15 -32.77 -12.50 -2.05
CA LEU A 15 -31.65 -12.71 -1.14
C LEU A 15 -31.82 -11.96 0.18
N ALA A 16 -32.37 -10.75 0.15
CA ALA A 16 -32.73 -10.00 1.35
C ALA A 16 -33.80 -10.76 2.16
N GLU A 17 -34.86 -11.25 1.52
CA GLU A 17 -35.90 -12.05 2.19
C GLU A 17 -35.31 -13.33 2.82
N LEU A 18 -34.43 -14.05 2.12
CA LEU A 18 -33.76 -15.23 2.66
C LEU A 18 -32.90 -14.90 3.89
N TYR A 19 -32.17 -13.77 3.87
CA TYR A 19 -31.42 -13.28 5.02
C TYR A 19 -32.34 -13.00 6.20
N GLU A 20 -33.46 -12.30 5.97
CA GLU A 20 -34.43 -11.93 6.99
C GLU A 20 -35.08 -13.16 7.63
N LEU A 21 -35.44 -14.16 6.81
CA LEU A 21 -35.97 -15.44 7.28
C LEU A 21 -34.96 -16.21 8.14
N PHE A 22 -33.67 -16.19 7.77
CA PHE A 22 -32.63 -16.92 8.49
C PHE A 22 -32.24 -16.23 9.81
N TYR A 23 -32.05 -14.90 9.79
CA TYR A 23 -31.56 -14.13 10.94
C TYR A 23 -32.69 -13.51 11.79
N ALA A 24 -33.95 -13.62 11.38
CA ALA A 24 -35.10 -12.97 12.01
C ALA A 24 -34.89 -11.47 12.23
N SER A 25 -34.24 -10.79 11.28
CA SER A 25 -33.88 -9.37 11.35
C SER A 25 -33.87 -8.74 9.96
N PRO A 26 -34.37 -7.49 9.77
CA PRO A 26 -34.38 -6.82 8.48
C PRO A 26 -33.01 -6.77 7.82
N TYR A 27 -32.94 -7.06 6.53
CA TYR A 27 -31.72 -6.86 5.76
C TYR A 27 -31.50 -5.35 5.56
N LYS A 28 -30.29 -4.88 5.90
CA LYS A 28 -29.90 -3.49 5.71
C LYS A 28 -28.78 -3.43 4.68
N PRO A 29 -29.03 -2.97 3.44
CA PRO A 29 -27.98 -2.81 2.46
C PRO A 29 -26.96 -1.78 2.97
N PHE A 30 -25.71 -1.95 2.55
CA PHE A 30 -24.71 -0.92 2.77
C PHE A 30 -25.08 0.31 1.92
N VAL A 31 -25.15 1.48 2.57
CA VAL A 31 -25.32 2.77 1.92
C VAL A 31 -24.14 3.64 2.34
N PRO A 32 -23.36 4.20 1.41
CA PRO A 32 -22.24 5.08 1.77
C PRO A 32 -22.78 6.32 2.47
N VAL A 33 -22.07 6.76 3.50
CA VAL A 33 -22.37 8.00 4.22
C VAL A 33 -21.31 9.01 3.82
N PHE A 34 -21.71 10.00 3.04
CA PHE A 34 -20.85 11.12 2.69
C PHE A 34 -20.87 12.15 3.82
N ASN A 35 -19.70 12.66 4.17
CA ASN A 35 -19.55 13.79 5.05
C ASN A 35 -18.77 14.89 4.32
N ARG A 36 -19.24 16.13 4.45
CA ARG A 36 -18.65 17.28 3.77
C ARG A 36 -17.69 17.99 4.73
N LEU A 37 -16.38 17.87 4.49
CA LEU A 37 -15.31 18.49 5.29
C LEU A 37 -15.13 19.98 4.97
N SER A 38 -15.36 20.34 3.71
CA SER A 38 -15.47 21.70 3.18
C SER A 38 -16.30 21.71 1.90
N GLU A 39 -16.46 22.85 1.23
CA GLU A 39 -17.26 22.93 0.00
C GLU A 39 -16.78 21.96 -1.08
N HIS A 40 -15.47 21.80 -1.22
CA HIS A 40 -14.83 20.99 -2.25
C HIS A 40 -14.25 19.66 -1.76
N VAL A 41 -14.34 19.34 -0.46
CA VAL A 41 -13.75 18.11 0.12
C VAL A 41 -14.79 17.30 0.86
N TYR A 42 -14.93 16.05 0.44
CA TYR A 42 -15.83 15.06 1.02
C TYR A 42 -15.07 13.83 1.48
N GLU A 43 -15.65 13.11 2.42
CA GLU A 43 -15.20 11.79 2.85
C GLU A 43 -16.36 10.80 2.85
N VAL A 44 -16.04 9.51 2.70
CA VAL A 44 -16.99 8.42 2.94
C VAL A 44 -16.67 7.80 4.29
N ARG A 45 -17.46 8.15 5.32
CA ARG A 45 -17.12 7.89 6.73
C ARG A 45 -17.40 6.47 7.24
N ASN A 46 -18.07 5.65 6.44
CA ASN A 46 -18.46 4.29 6.81
C ASN A 46 -17.87 3.22 5.89
N SER A 47 -16.87 3.57 5.07
CA SER A 47 -15.99 2.59 4.44
C SER A 47 -14.95 2.10 5.45
N ALA A 48 -14.41 0.90 5.23
CA ALA A 48 -13.40 0.33 6.12
C ALA A 48 -12.07 1.08 6.03
N ALA A 49 -11.65 1.38 4.80
CA ALA A 49 -10.61 2.37 4.49
C ALA A 49 -11.31 3.63 3.94
N ASN A 50 -10.95 4.81 4.44
CA ASN A 50 -11.63 6.06 4.07
C ASN A 50 -11.35 6.41 2.61
N THR A 51 -12.36 6.92 1.94
CA THR A 51 -12.25 7.52 0.61
C THR A 51 -12.45 9.01 0.75
N TYR A 52 -11.52 9.79 0.20
CA TYR A 52 -11.63 11.24 0.14
C TYR A 52 -11.85 11.70 -1.28
N ILE A 53 -12.76 12.65 -1.46
CA ILE A 53 -13.20 13.14 -2.77
C ILE A 53 -12.99 14.64 -2.77
N ILE A 54 -12.10 15.10 -3.64
CA ILE A 54 -11.85 16.51 -3.90
C ILE A 54 -12.52 16.83 -5.23
N ARG A 55 -13.35 17.88 -5.27
CA ARG A 55 -14.11 18.25 -6.47
C ARG A 55 -13.76 19.66 -6.97
N ASP A 56 -14.02 19.89 -8.25
CA ASP A 56 -14.12 21.25 -8.79
C ASP A 56 -15.60 21.72 -8.82
N ASP A 57 -15.82 22.92 -9.35
CA ASP A 57 -17.16 23.47 -9.54
C ASP A 57 -17.94 22.83 -10.72
N ASP A 58 -17.22 22.25 -11.68
CA ASP A 58 -17.78 21.73 -12.94
C ASP A 58 -18.16 20.23 -12.88
N GLY A 59 -18.01 19.58 -11.73
CA GLY A 59 -18.43 18.20 -11.50
C GLY A 59 -17.36 17.15 -11.80
N HIS A 60 -16.08 17.52 -11.75
CA HIS A 60 -14.92 16.63 -11.85
C HIS A 60 -14.36 16.37 -10.45
N GLY A 61 -13.77 15.19 -10.26
CA GLY A 61 -13.23 14.76 -8.98
C GLY A 61 -11.84 14.14 -9.05
N VAL A 62 -11.07 14.35 -7.98
CA VAL A 62 -9.90 13.57 -7.59
C VAL A 62 -10.28 12.72 -6.39
N PHE A 63 -9.92 11.44 -6.43
CA PHE A 63 -10.05 10.54 -5.29
C PHE A 63 -8.69 10.34 -4.63
N ILE A 64 -8.64 10.46 -3.30
CA ILE A 64 -7.56 9.92 -2.49
C ILE A 64 -8.10 8.67 -1.82
N ASP A 65 -7.55 7.53 -2.25
CA ASP A 65 -7.99 6.18 -1.92
C ASP A 65 -9.45 5.85 -2.29
N CYS A 66 -9.67 4.58 -2.64
CA CYS A 66 -10.98 3.98 -2.83
C CYS A 66 -10.85 2.47 -2.76
N GLY A 67 -11.30 1.87 -1.67
CA GLY A 67 -11.36 0.41 -1.57
C GLY A 67 -12.56 -0.07 -0.79
N TYR A 68 -12.37 -0.76 0.33
CA TYR A 68 -13.46 -1.56 0.93
C TYR A 68 -14.63 -0.72 1.45
N VAL A 69 -15.65 -0.57 0.61
CA VAL A 69 -16.96 0.00 0.92
C VAL A 69 -17.86 -1.08 1.56
N GLY A 70 -17.50 -1.51 2.77
CA GLY A 70 -18.26 -2.49 3.55
C GLY A 70 -17.51 -3.02 4.77
N ASN A 71 -18.25 -3.64 5.70
CA ASN A 71 -17.70 -4.17 6.97
C ASN A 71 -17.59 -5.70 7.00
N ALA A 72 -17.68 -6.37 5.84
CA ALA A 72 -17.50 -7.82 5.79
C ALA A 72 -16.06 -8.16 6.20
N PRO A 73 -15.83 -9.20 7.03
CA PRO A 73 -14.48 -9.57 7.43
C PRO A 73 -13.61 -9.87 6.20
N ILE A 74 -12.38 -9.34 6.17
CA ILE A 74 -11.41 -9.52 5.08
C ILE A 74 -11.16 -11.01 4.74
N THR A 75 -11.28 -11.89 5.75
CA THR A 75 -11.16 -13.35 5.62
C THR A 75 -12.26 -14.00 4.79
N SER A 76 -13.34 -13.28 4.49
CA SER A 76 -14.52 -13.81 3.78
C SER A 76 -14.38 -13.76 2.26
N ASN A 77 -13.53 -12.88 1.74
CA ASN A 77 -13.05 -12.81 0.35
C ASN A 77 -12.11 -11.58 0.24
N PRO A 78 -10.80 -11.76 -0.01
CA PRO A 78 -9.81 -10.68 0.00
C PRO A 78 -9.90 -9.72 -1.20
N HIS A 79 -10.89 -9.86 -2.09
CA HIS A 79 -10.97 -9.06 -3.32
C HIS A 79 -12.37 -8.49 -3.60
N ARG A 80 -13.22 -8.33 -2.56
CA ARG A 80 -14.57 -7.75 -2.72
C ARG A 80 -14.51 -6.23 -2.74
N PHE A 81 -14.30 -5.65 -3.91
CA PHE A 81 -14.91 -4.36 -4.18
C PHE A 81 -16.31 -4.60 -4.77
N ILE A 82 -17.34 -4.14 -4.07
CA ILE A 82 -18.68 -4.00 -4.61
C ILE A 82 -18.93 -2.51 -4.69
N ASP A 83 -19.27 -2.01 -5.87
CA ASP A 83 -19.49 -0.59 -6.04
C ASP A 83 -20.78 -0.13 -5.37
N HIS A 84 -20.64 0.29 -4.11
CA HIS A 84 -21.69 0.96 -3.36
C HIS A 84 -21.53 2.49 -3.36
N LEU A 85 -20.46 3.02 -3.96
CA LEU A 85 -20.09 4.44 -3.85
C LEU A 85 -20.51 5.23 -5.08
N THR A 86 -20.12 4.77 -6.28
CA THR A 86 -20.31 5.56 -7.49
C THR A 86 -21.78 5.79 -7.90
N PRO A 87 -22.76 4.94 -7.53
CA PRO A 87 -24.17 5.24 -7.78
C PRO A 87 -24.69 6.47 -7.03
N TYR A 88 -24.07 6.85 -5.91
CA TYR A 88 -24.46 8.00 -5.09
C TYR A 88 -23.61 9.24 -5.33
N LEU A 89 -22.45 9.08 -5.97
CA LEU A 89 -21.41 10.11 -6.09
C LEU A 89 -21.93 11.46 -6.57
N GLN A 90 -22.63 11.49 -7.71
CA GLN A 90 -23.11 12.76 -8.29
C GLN A 90 -24.17 13.44 -7.44
N ALA A 91 -25.10 12.68 -6.86
CA ALA A 91 -26.16 13.24 -6.04
C ALA A 91 -25.62 13.82 -4.73
N GLU A 92 -24.64 13.17 -4.12
CA GLU A 92 -24.10 13.53 -2.80
C GLU A 92 -22.98 14.57 -2.87
N THR A 93 -22.19 14.56 -3.94
CA THR A 93 -20.99 15.41 -4.07
C THR A 93 -21.04 16.38 -5.25
N GLY A 94 -21.90 16.14 -6.25
CA GLY A 94 -21.88 16.86 -7.52
C GLY A 94 -20.87 16.33 -8.55
N VAL A 95 -20.01 15.38 -8.17
CA VAL A 95 -19.02 14.77 -9.08
C VAL A 95 -19.69 13.79 -10.03
N SER A 96 -19.53 14.03 -11.33
CA SER A 96 -20.00 13.16 -12.42
C SER A 96 -18.86 12.49 -13.19
N ASP A 97 -17.64 12.99 -13.03
CA ASP A 97 -16.43 12.44 -13.66
C ASP A 97 -15.28 12.39 -12.65
N VAL A 98 -14.60 11.25 -12.56
CA VAL A 98 -13.44 11.06 -11.66
C VAL A 98 -12.19 11.00 -12.51
N GLU A 99 -11.46 12.10 -12.60
CA GLU A 99 -10.32 12.24 -13.52
C GLU A 99 -9.05 11.60 -12.97
N TRP A 100 -8.81 11.73 -11.66
CA TRP A 100 -7.56 11.29 -11.03
C TRP A 100 -7.78 10.50 -9.74
N PHE A 101 -6.89 9.55 -9.53
CA PHE A 101 -6.76 8.75 -8.33
C PHE A 101 -5.35 8.92 -7.77
N LEU A 102 -5.26 9.31 -6.51
CA LEU A 102 -4.01 9.48 -5.77
C LEU A 102 -3.99 8.45 -4.62
N PRO A 103 -3.25 7.33 -4.75
CA PRO A 103 -3.17 6.34 -3.68
C PRO A 103 -2.38 6.91 -2.51
N SER A 104 -2.83 6.69 -1.28
CA SER A 104 -1.99 6.91 -0.10
C SER A 104 -0.90 5.83 0.00
N HIS A 105 -1.18 4.59 -0.37
CA HIS A 105 -0.19 3.49 -0.44
C HIS A 105 -0.76 2.29 -1.21
N TYR A 106 -0.01 1.18 -1.22
CA TYR A 106 -0.24 0.02 -2.09
C TYR A 106 -1.22 -1.04 -1.53
N HIS A 107 -1.74 -0.88 -0.31
CA HIS A 107 -2.63 -1.90 0.28
C HIS A 107 -3.99 -1.96 -0.44
N ASP A 108 -4.51 -3.17 -0.55
CA ASP A 108 -5.71 -3.52 -1.32
C ASP A 108 -6.97 -2.80 -0.81
N ASP A 109 -7.11 -2.60 0.48
CA ASP A 109 -8.24 -1.90 1.09
C ASP A 109 -8.32 -0.42 0.71
N HIS A 110 -7.23 0.17 0.21
CA HIS A 110 -7.17 1.55 -0.30
C HIS A 110 -7.29 1.63 -1.84
N LEU A 111 -7.05 0.51 -2.55
CA LEU A 111 -6.98 0.46 -4.02
C LEU A 111 -8.10 -0.35 -4.68
N ALA A 112 -8.84 -1.18 -3.94
CA ALA A 112 -9.75 -2.16 -4.53
C ALA A 112 -10.86 -1.56 -5.42
N GLY A 113 -11.20 -0.28 -5.22
CA GLY A 113 -12.18 0.46 -6.01
C GLY A 113 -11.62 1.10 -7.28
N LEU A 114 -10.31 1.26 -7.41
CA LEU A 114 -9.67 1.88 -8.56
C LEU A 114 -10.07 1.25 -9.90
N PRO A 115 -10.12 -0.09 -10.08
CA PRO A 115 -10.56 -0.67 -11.34
C PRO A 115 -11.99 -0.26 -11.73
N THR A 116 -12.88 -0.06 -10.76
CA THR A 116 -14.24 0.42 -11.03
C THR A 116 -14.23 1.85 -11.52
N LEU A 117 -13.44 2.73 -10.89
CA LEU A 117 -13.28 4.11 -11.31
C LEU A 117 -12.70 4.21 -12.73
N GLN A 118 -11.68 3.40 -13.04
CA GLN A 118 -11.09 3.30 -14.37
C GLN A 118 -12.10 2.83 -15.44
N ILE A 119 -12.88 1.78 -15.15
CA ILE A 119 -13.88 1.26 -16.09
C ILE A 119 -15.00 2.27 -16.34
N LYS A 120 -15.41 3.02 -15.31
CA LYS A 120 -16.57 3.92 -15.39
C LYS A 120 -16.23 5.30 -15.94
N TYR A 121 -15.08 5.85 -15.55
CA TYR A 121 -14.72 7.25 -15.82
C TYR A 121 -13.41 7.40 -16.65
N GLY A 122 -12.64 6.31 -16.83
CA GLY A 122 -11.30 6.42 -17.40
C GLY A 122 -10.31 7.11 -16.46
N THR A 123 -10.54 7.02 -15.14
CA THR A 123 -9.73 7.61 -14.09
C THR A 123 -8.25 7.29 -14.26
N LYS A 124 -7.40 8.31 -14.18
CA LYS A 124 -5.95 8.19 -14.26
C LYS A 124 -5.31 8.08 -12.89
N VAL A 125 -4.14 7.47 -12.80
CA VAL A 125 -3.39 7.34 -11.54
C VAL A 125 -2.18 8.25 -11.56
N ALA A 126 -1.98 9.02 -10.50
CA ALA A 126 -0.70 9.67 -10.24
C ALA A 126 -0.01 9.03 -9.04
N SER A 127 1.32 8.91 -9.09
CA SER A 127 2.14 8.30 -8.03
C SER A 127 3.51 8.98 -7.95
N SER A 128 4.23 8.82 -6.84
CA SER A 128 5.64 9.19 -6.76
C SER A 128 6.48 8.14 -7.51
N PRO A 129 7.74 8.46 -7.88
CA PRO A 129 8.59 7.50 -8.58
C PRO A 129 8.84 6.22 -7.76
N GLU A 130 8.93 6.32 -6.43
CA GLU A 130 9.23 5.21 -5.52
C GLU A 130 8.07 4.22 -5.38
N VAL A 131 6.82 4.69 -5.47
CA VAL A 131 5.62 3.85 -5.31
C VAL A 131 5.11 3.33 -6.65
N LYS A 132 5.56 3.88 -7.78
CA LYS A 132 5.12 3.49 -9.13
C LYS A 132 5.23 1.98 -9.38
N ASP A 133 6.38 1.39 -9.10
CA ASP A 133 6.67 0.00 -9.51
C ASP A 133 5.77 -1.00 -8.77
N ILE A 134 5.50 -0.80 -7.48
CA ILE A 134 4.61 -1.69 -6.71
C ILE A 134 3.13 -1.55 -7.13
N LEU A 135 2.73 -0.39 -7.66
CA LEU A 135 1.39 -0.19 -8.22
C LEU A 135 1.26 -0.84 -9.61
N GLU A 136 2.27 -0.73 -10.46
CA GLU A 136 2.25 -1.29 -11.82
C GLU A 136 2.50 -2.80 -11.86
N HIS A 137 3.30 -3.29 -10.92
CA HIS A 137 3.82 -4.64 -10.93
C HIS A 137 3.82 -5.28 -9.52
N PRO A 138 2.66 -5.37 -8.85
CA PRO A 138 2.56 -5.93 -7.50
C PRO A 138 3.09 -7.36 -7.42
N GLU A 139 3.03 -8.14 -8.49
CA GLU A 139 3.57 -9.50 -8.55
C GLU A 139 5.09 -9.58 -8.38
N ARG A 140 5.82 -8.47 -8.57
CA ARG A 140 7.28 -8.42 -8.40
C ARG A 140 7.70 -8.30 -6.95
N PHE A 141 6.76 -8.14 -6.02
CA PHE A 141 7.02 -7.91 -4.61
C PHE A 141 6.44 -9.03 -3.75
N GLU A 142 7.15 -9.42 -2.68
CA GLU A 142 6.55 -10.15 -1.55
C GLU A 142 6.14 -9.15 -0.47
N MET A 143 5.00 -8.49 -0.65
CA MET A 143 4.49 -7.52 0.32
C MET A 143 3.06 -7.90 0.74
N PRO A 144 2.66 -7.61 2.00
CA PRO A 144 1.31 -7.92 2.45
C PRO A 144 0.27 -7.02 1.77
N CYS A 145 -0.96 -7.53 1.63
CA CYS A 145 -2.12 -6.76 1.13
C CYS A 145 -1.96 -6.20 -0.30
N LEU A 146 -1.18 -6.84 -1.17
CA LEU A 146 -1.07 -6.43 -2.57
C LEU A 146 -2.37 -6.71 -3.35
N VAL A 147 -2.74 -5.78 -4.23
CA VAL A 147 -3.77 -6.04 -5.25
C VAL A 147 -3.29 -7.12 -6.23
N PRO A 148 -4.18 -7.98 -6.74
CA PRO A 148 -3.79 -9.10 -7.62
C PRO A 148 -3.38 -8.65 -9.04
N HIS A 149 -3.73 -7.43 -9.43
CA HIS A 149 -3.45 -6.86 -10.74
C HIS A 149 -2.90 -5.46 -10.57
N GLY A 150 -1.78 -5.20 -11.24
CA GLY A 150 -1.20 -3.86 -11.29
C GLY A 150 -2.04 -2.89 -12.12
N THR A 151 -1.82 -1.61 -11.89
CA THR A 151 -2.43 -0.49 -12.61
C THR A 151 -1.35 0.39 -13.21
N THR A 152 -1.59 0.95 -14.39
CA THR A 152 -0.64 1.91 -14.99
C THR A 152 -0.62 3.20 -14.18
N VAL A 153 0.57 3.73 -13.90
CA VAL A 153 0.71 5.07 -13.36
C VAL A 153 0.80 6.05 -14.53
N ASP A 154 -0.27 6.80 -14.76
CA ASP A 154 -0.38 7.77 -15.85
C ASP A 154 0.48 9.02 -15.63
N ARG A 155 0.74 9.38 -14.37
CA ARG A 155 1.59 10.52 -14.01
C ARG A 155 2.51 10.19 -12.84
N VAL A 156 3.82 10.27 -13.06
CA VAL A 156 4.81 10.31 -11.97
C VAL A 156 4.95 11.75 -11.50
N ILE A 157 4.74 12.02 -10.21
CA ILE A 157 4.95 13.34 -9.60
C ILE A 157 6.30 13.29 -8.89
N GLU A 158 7.27 14.05 -9.39
CA GLU A 158 8.61 14.09 -8.80
C GLU A 158 8.60 14.77 -7.43
N ARG A 159 9.64 14.50 -6.62
CA ARG A 159 9.82 15.23 -5.36
C ARG A 159 9.87 16.74 -5.61
N ASP A 160 9.17 17.49 -4.77
CA ASP A 160 8.97 18.95 -4.86
C ASP A 160 8.16 19.44 -6.08
N GLU A 161 7.72 18.54 -6.97
CA GLU A 161 6.81 18.88 -8.05
C GLU A 161 5.41 19.20 -7.50
N THR A 162 4.75 20.19 -8.11
CA THR A 162 3.34 20.47 -7.85
C THR A 162 2.49 19.91 -8.97
N PHE A 163 1.54 19.06 -8.61
CA PHE A 163 0.54 18.52 -9.51
C PHE A 163 -0.67 19.45 -9.56
N HIS A 164 -0.78 20.20 -10.65
CA HIS A 164 -1.85 21.17 -10.86
C HIS A 164 -3.10 20.49 -11.42
N TRP A 165 -4.21 20.56 -10.69
CA TRP A 165 -5.50 20.04 -11.13
C TRP A 165 -6.61 21.06 -10.88
N ARG A 166 -7.16 21.63 -11.96
CA ARG A 166 -8.39 22.46 -11.93
C ARG A 166 -8.37 23.59 -10.89
N GLY A 167 -7.21 24.23 -10.70
CA GLY A 167 -7.01 25.32 -9.75
C GLY A 167 -6.64 24.88 -8.32
N ILE A 168 -6.53 23.58 -8.08
CA ILE A 168 -6.05 22.99 -6.83
C ILE A 168 -4.67 22.38 -7.07
N ASP A 169 -3.74 22.73 -6.20
CA ASP A 169 -2.36 22.28 -6.25
C ASP A 169 -2.15 21.14 -5.25
N PHE A 170 -1.74 19.99 -5.76
CA PHE A 170 -1.35 18.84 -4.95
C PHE A 170 0.15 18.71 -4.90
N ARG A 171 0.68 18.34 -3.74
CA ARG A 171 2.03 17.82 -3.57
C ARG A 171 1.95 16.40 -3.09
N MET A 172 2.77 15.55 -3.66
CA MET A 172 2.81 14.15 -3.31
C MET A 172 4.26 13.68 -3.29
N GLU A 173 4.65 13.02 -2.21
CA GLU A 173 5.99 12.48 -2.04
C GLU A 173 5.90 11.11 -1.35
N GLN A 174 6.82 10.22 -1.69
CA GLN A 174 7.00 9.03 -0.87
C GLN A 174 7.60 9.42 0.47
N PHE A 175 6.96 8.93 1.52
CA PHE A 175 7.51 8.98 2.86
C PHE A 175 7.11 7.74 3.64
N PRO A 176 8.08 6.94 4.14
CA PRO A 176 7.74 5.73 4.85
C PRO A 176 6.85 5.99 6.06
N GLY A 177 5.71 5.34 6.03
CA GLY A 177 4.62 5.45 6.97
C GLY A 177 4.41 4.13 7.70
N GLN A 178 3.16 3.64 7.69
CA GLN A 178 2.88 2.22 7.95
C GLN A 178 3.60 1.30 6.96
N THR A 179 3.97 1.80 5.79
CA THR A 179 4.75 1.06 4.79
C THR A 179 5.87 1.89 4.21
N TRP A 180 6.90 1.24 3.66
CA TRP A 180 7.91 1.92 2.85
C TRP A 180 7.28 2.63 1.64
N TYR A 181 6.28 2.04 1.00
CA TYR A 181 5.62 2.57 -0.19
C TYR A 181 4.37 3.38 0.17
N HIS A 182 4.57 4.44 0.96
CA HIS A 182 3.53 5.30 1.47
C HIS A 182 3.72 6.73 0.96
N HIS A 183 2.62 7.38 0.59
CA HIS A 183 2.57 8.76 0.13
C HIS A 183 2.03 9.68 1.22
N LEU A 184 2.66 10.84 1.35
CA LEU A 184 2.01 12.03 1.88
C LEU A 184 1.45 12.86 0.75
N ILE A 185 0.19 13.24 0.85
CA ILE A 185 -0.48 14.08 -0.15
C ILE A 185 -0.97 15.36 0.52
N THR A 186 -0.44 16.51 0.13
CA THR A 186 -0.84 17.83 0.67
C THR A 186 -1.55 18.63 -0.41
N PHE A 187 -2.63 19.32 -0.03
CA PHE A 187 -3.31 20.27 -0.91
C PHE A 187 -4.01 21.36 -0.08
N ASP A 188 -4.21 22.52 -0.69
CA ASP A 188 -4.90 23.66 -0.08
C ASP A 188 -6.20 23.92 -0.87
N VAL A 189 -7.34 23.95 -0.17
CA VAL A 189 -8.66 24.25 -0.76
C VAL A 189 -9.60 24.81 0.30
N ASP A 190 -10.53 25.69 -0.08
CA ASP A 190 -11.49 26.32 0.84
C ASP A 190 -10.85 27.05 2.03
N GLY A 191 -9.64 27.61 1.82
CA GLY A 191 -8.88 28.27 2.87
C GLY A 191 -8.35 27.34 3.96
N LYS A 192 -8.31 26.03 3.70
CA LYS A 192 -7.77 25.01 4.60
C LYS A 192 -6.67 24.22 3.92
N ARG A 193 -5.67 23.82 4.71
CA ARG A 193 -4.66 22.85 4.32
C ARG A 193 -5.07 21.44 4.74
N TYR A 194 -5.01 20.52 3.79
CA TYR A 194 -5.23 19.10 4.01
C TYR A 194 -3.94 18.32 3.85
N LEU A 195 -3.76 17.30 4.69
CA LEU A 195 -2.67 16.33 4.57
C LEU A 195 -3.24 14.91 4.67
N SER A 196 -3.19 14.16 3.57
CA SER A 196 -3.39 12.70 3.62
C SER A 196 -2.14 12.03 4.16
N ILE A 197 -2.33 11.22 5.19
CA ILE A 197 -1.29 10.43 5.84
C ILE A 197 -1.56 8.93 5.79
N GLY A 198 -2.57 8.49 5.02
CA GLY A 198 -3.01 7.09 4.95
C GLY A 198 -3.03 6.42 6.33
N ASP A 199 -2.32 5.30 6.44
CA ASP A 199 -2.32 4.45 7.63
C ASP A 199 -1.31 4.82 8.73
N ASN A 200 -0.73 6.03 8.68
CA ASN A 200 0.21 6.47 9.72
C ASN A 200 -0.41 6.50 11.13
N ILE A 201 -1.73 6.71 11.21
CA ILE A 201 -2.51 6.56 12.45
C ILE A 201 -3.40 5.32 12.32
N SER A 202 -3.24 4.40 13.26
CA SER A 202 -4.07 3.20 13.35
C SER A 202 -5.52 3.55 13.67
N GLY A 203 -6.46 2.91 12.95
CA GLY A 203 -7.89 2.93 13.24
C GLY A 203 -8.25 2.59 14.70
N LEU A 204 -7.39 1.85 15.40
CA LEU A 204 -7.58 1.50 16.81
C LEU A 204 -7.61 2.73 17.73
N GLY A 205 -6.79 3.75 17.45
CA GLY A 205 -6.77 4.99 18.24
C GLY A 205 -8.15 5.68 18.26
N PHE A 206 -8.81 5.72 17.11
CA PHE A 206 -10.14 6.29 16.94
C PHE A 206 -11.24 5.42 17.59
N ARG A 207 -11.18 4.11 17.37
CA ARG A 207 -12.17 3.16 17.93
C ARG A 207 -12.18 3.16 19.46
N GLU A 208 -11.01 3.30 20.07
CA GLU A 208 -10.85 3.34 21.53
C GLU A 208 -10.92 4.76 22.11
N LYS A 209 -11.03 5.79 21.26
CA LYS A 209 -11.04 7.20 21.66
C LYS A 209 -9.84 7.58 22.53
N ARG A 210 -8.65 7.20 22.08
CA ARG A 210 -7.37 7.48 22.76
C ARG A 210 -6.45 8.30 21.84
N ASP A 211 -5.27 8.65 22.36
CA ASP A 211 -4.25 9.36 21.58
C ASP A 211 -3.81 8.56 20.34
N PHE A 212 -3.25 9.27 19.37
CA PHE A 212 -2.78 8.68 18.13
C PHE A 212 -1.74 7.60 18.38
N ILE A 213 -1.96 6.47 17.73
CA ILE A 213 -1.06 5.32 17.73
C ILE A 213 -0.80 4.88 16.30
N HIS A 214 0.31 4.21 16.11
CA HIS A 214 0.75 3.77 14.79
C HIS A 214 0.37 2.30 14.52
N SER A 215 0.20 1.96 13.24
CA SER A 215 -0.01 0.59 12.76
C SER A 215 1.32 -0.13 12.52
N PHE A 216 1.79 -0.91 13.49
CA PHE A 216 3.11 -1.56 13.43
C PHE A 216 3.10 -2.90 12.67
N ILE A 217 3.64 -2.92 11.46
CA ILE A 217 3.73 -4.11 10.60
C ILE A 217 5.12 -4.17 9.95
N PRO A 218 6.10 -4.87 10.55
CA PRO A 218 7.47 -4.94 10.02
C PRO A 218 7.56 -5.45 8.57
N LYS A 219 6.63 -6.33 8.16
CA LYS A 219 6.52 -6.81 6.77
C LYS A 219 6.30 -5.70 5.74
N ASN A 220 5.91 -4.51 6.15
CA ASN A 220 5.76 -3.36 5.27
C ASN A 220 7.07 -2.60 5.03
N ARG A 221 8.21 -3.07 5.58
CA ARG A 221 9.56 -2.51 5.41
C ARG A 221 9.74 -1.08 5.93
N THR A 222 8.88 -0.63 6.85
CA THR A 222 9.02 0.69 7.46
C THR A 222 10.30 0.78 8.28
N PRO A 223 11.19 1.75 8.00
CA PRO A 223 12.39 1.99 8.80
C PRO A 223 12.02 2.38 10.22
N VAL A 224 12.83 1.95 11.19
CA VAL A 224 12.60 2.29 12.60
C VAL A 224 12.64 3.81 12.83
N SER A 225 13.47 4.52 12.09
CA SER A 225 13.54 5.99 12.15
C SER A 225 12.25 6.69 11.71
N SER A 226 11.50 6.12 10.76
CA SER A 226 10.35 6.78 10.16
C SER A 226 9.17 6.95 11.13
N TYR A 227 9.10 6.11 12.18
CA TYR A 227 8.10 6.23 13.24
C TYR A 227 8.07 7.62 13.89
N ARG A 228 9.21 8.14 14.35
CA ARG A 228 9.30 9.50 14.92
C ARG A 228 9.09 10.60 13.90
N ASP A 229 9.25 10.32 12.62
CA ASP A 229 9.10 11.33 11.58
C ASP A 229 7.62 11.60 11.27
N MET A 230 6.72 10.61 11.40
CA MET A 230 5.28 10.80 11.13
C MET A 230 4.66 12.01 11.85
N PRO A 231 4.76 12.17 13.19
CA PRO A 231 4.29 13.38 13.88
C PRO A 231 5.06 14.64 13.48
N ARG A 232 6.37 14.53 13.21
CA ARG A 232 7.18 15.69 12.81
C ARG A 232 6.69 16.27 11.48
N GLN A 233 6.29 15.42 10.54
CA GLN A 233 5.77 15.84 9.25
C GLN A 233 4.45 16.57 9.36
N VAL A 234 3.56 16.12 10.26
CA VAL A 234 2.33 16.87 10.55
C VAL A 234 2.67 18.27 11.06
N LYS A 235 3.67 18.38 11.96
CA LYS A 235 4.14 19.69 12.45
C LYS A 235 4.75 20.56 11.35
N GLU A 236 5.55 19.98 10.46
CA GLU A 236 6.22 20.70 9.37
C GLU A 236 5.25 21.16 8.28
N ARG A 237 4.26 20.34 7.92
CA ARG A 237 3.27 20.64 6.88
C ARG A 237 2.18 21.61 7.38
N GLN A 238 1.97 21.66 8.70
CA GLN A 238 0.96 22.50 9.38
C GLN A 238 -0.43 22.37 8.74
N PRO A 239 -1.00 21.15 8.61
CA PRO A 239 -2.34 21.00 8.06
C PRO A 239 -3.39 21.47 9.06
N ASP A 240 -4.51 21.97 8.55
CA ASP A 240 -5.71 22.20 9.35
C ASP A 240 -6.46 20.88 9.58
N VAL A 241 -6.43 19.99 8.59
CA VAL A 241 -7.12 18.69 8.61
C VAL A 241 -6.18 17.58 8.12
N ILE A 242 -6.07 16.52 8.92
CA ILE A 242 -5.41 15.27 8.53
C ILE A 242 -6.46 14.32 7.96
N LEU A 243 -6.15 13.72 6.82
CA LEU A 243 -6.95 12.67 6.19
C LEU A 243 -6.27 11.32 6.48
N THR A 244 -6.98 10.41 7.14
CA THR A 244 -6.45 9.13 7.65
C THR A 244 -7.05 7.94 6.92
N GLY A 245 -6.33 6.83 6.85
CA GLY A 245 -6.83 5.60 6.23
C GLY A 245 -8.02 4.99 6.97
N HIS A 246 -8.09 5.14 8.31
CA HIS A 246 -9.09 4.44 9.13
C HIS A 246 -9.75 5.28 10.25
N GLY A 247 -9.66 6.60 10.20
CA GLY A 247 -10.18 7.51 11.25
C GLY A 247 -10.97 8.73 10.77
N CYS A 248 -11.30 8.79 9.47
CA CYS A 248 -11.88 9.95 8.81
C CYS A 248 -10.96 11.19 8.86
N GLY A 249 -11.46 12.33 8.40
CA GLY A 249 -10.79 13.62 8.49
C GLY A 249 -10.78 14.15 9.92
N VAL A 250 -9.61 14.57 10.39
CA VAL A 250 -9.37 15.00 11.78
C VAL A 250 -8.82 16.42 11.78
N THR A 251 -9.51 17.34 12.45
CA THR A 251 -8.95 18.68 12.70
C THR A 251 -7.73 18.55 13.61
N VAL A 252 -6.62 19.17 13.20
CA VAL A 252 -5.36 19.06 13.94
C VAL A 252 -5.46 19.75 15.29
N ASP A 253 -5.15 19.00 16.34
CA ASP A 253 -4.83 19.50 17.68
C ASP A 253 -3.30 19.46 17.86
N PRO A 254 -2.61 20.62 17.88
CA PRO A 254 -1.17 20.68 18.08
C PRO A 254 -0.69 19.98 19.35
N GLU A 255 -1.45 20.06 20.45
CA GLU A 255 -1.07 19.41 21.71
C GLU A 255 -1.13 17.88 21.59
N GLN A 256 -2.11 17.35 20.85
CA GLN A 256 -2.19 15.93 20.56
C GLN A 256 -1.03 15.47 19.68
N VAL A 257 -0.64 16.25 18.66
CA VAL A 257 0.52 15.95 17.82
C VAL A 257 1.82 16.01 18.63
N ASP A 258 1.94 16.92 19.60
CA ASP A 258 3.07 16.99 20.53
C ASP A 258 3.17 15.75 21.42
N ARG A 259 2.04 15.29 22.00
CA ARG A 259 2.01 14.04 22.76
C ARG A 259 2.36 12.83 21.88
N TRP A 260 1.87 12.81 20.64
CA TRP A 260 2.19 11.76 19.68
C TRP A 260 3.68 11.75 19.34
N GLN A 261 4.32 12.91 19.17
CA GLN A 261 5.78 13.01 18.98
C GLN A 261 6.56 12.37 20.13
N VAL A 262 6.24 12.74 21.38
CA VAL A 262 6.92 12.18 22.57
C VAL A 262 6.80 10.66 22.60
N TRP A 263 5.61 10.14 22.30
CA TRP A 263 5.38 8.69 22.25
C TRP A 263 6.18 8.01 21.12
N MET A 264 6.20 8.57 19.91
CA MET A 264 6.91 8.00 18.75
C MET A 264 8.44 8.09 18.88
N ASP A 265 8.96 9.15 19.53
CA ASP A 265 10.38 9.24 19.86
C ASP A 265 10.77 8.10 20.81
N ARG A 266 10.03 7.90 21.90
CA ARG A 266 10.31 6.81 22.85
C ARG A 266 10.10 5.44 22.25
N TRP A 267 9.09 5.26 21.39
CA TRP A 267 8.88 4.03 20.64
C TRP A 267 10.10 3.68 19.79
N THR A 268 10.62 4.66 19.06
CA THR A 268 11.79 4.48 18.19
C THR A 268 13.04 4.10 18.99
N GLU A 269 13.27 4.77 20.12
CA GLU A 269 14.36 4.42 21.05
C GLU A 269 14.25 2.98 21.56
N LEU A 270 13.07 2.58 22.05
CA LEU A 270 12.85 1.25 22.60
C LEU A 270 13.11 0.14 21.57
N TRP A 271 12.66 0.31 20.33
CA TRP A 271 12.95 -0.65 19.27
C TRP A 271 14.43 -0.67 18.90
N THR A 272 15.09 0.49 18.86
CA THR A 272 16.53 0.57 18.62
C THR A 272 17.33 -0.12 19.73
N GLU A 273 16.92 0.01 21.00
CA GLU A 273 17.53 -0.65 22.17
C GLU A 273 17.26 -2.17 22.20
N THR A 274 16.10 -2.61 21.72
CA THR A 274 15.64 -4.01 21.85
C THR A 274 16.14 -4.92 20.73
N LEU A 275 16.34 -4.39 19.51
CA LEU A 275 16.74 -5.19 18.36
C LEU A 275 18.21 -5.59 18.46
N ASP A 276 18.45 -6.88 18.66
CA ASP A 276 19.80 -7.47 18.72
C ASP A 276 20.41 -7.63 17.31
N GLN A 277 20.60 -6.51 16.63
CA GLN A 277 21.23 -6.42 15.31
C GLN A 277 22.18 -5.21 15.26
N PRO A 278 23.22 -5.23 14.41
CA PRO A 278 24.15 -4.11 14.25
C PRO A 278 23.48 -2.79 13.85
N HIS A 279 22.32 -2.87 13.18
CA HIS A 279 21.48 -1.72 12.84
C HIS A 279 20.00 -2.11 12.99
N PRO A 280 19.13 -1.24 13.54
CA PRO A 280 17.73 -1.56 13.81
C PRO A 280 16.95 -1.97 12.55
N ASN A 281 17.20 -1.33 11.40
CA ASN A 281 16.53 -1.70 10.15
C ASN A 281 16.91 -3.11 9.66
N LEU A 282 18.10 -3.63 10.00
CA LEU A 282 18.45 -5.01 9.65
C LEU A 282 17.57 -6.03 10.39
N GLY A 283 17.13 -5.69 11.61
CA GLY A 283 16.20 -6.52 12.38
C GLY A 283 14.73 -6.36 12.00
N MET A 284 14.40 -5.35 11.19
CA MET A 284 13.03 -4.91 10.93
C MET A 284 12.62 -5.03 9.46
N ASP A 285 13.58 -5.04 8.53
CA ASP A 285 13.35 -5.22 7.11
C ASP A 285 13.51 -6.70 6.75
N PRO A 286 12.43 -7.48 6.58
CA PRO A 286 12.53 -8.88 6.17
C PRO A 286 13.04 -9.05 4.72
N HIS A 287 13.13 -7.97 3.96
CA HIS A 287 13.50 -7.96 2.53
C HIS A 287 14.79 -7.18 2.27
N TRP A 288 15.69 -7.10 3.26
CA TRP A 288 17.03 -6.53 3.05
C TRP A 288 17.89 -7.38 2.10
N VAL A 289 17.55 -8.67 1.93
CA VAL A 289 17.92 -9.50 0.78
C VAL A 289 16.62 -9.94 0.11
N GLU A 290 16.46 -9.64 -1.18
CA GLU A 290 15.23 -9.99 -1.90
C GLU A 290 15.50 -10.37 -3.35
N PHE A 291 14.68 -11.28 -3.88
CA PHE A 291 14.61 -11.54 -5.31
C PHE A 291 13.65 -10.54 -5.96
N TYR A 292 14.08 -9.96 -7.07
CA TYR A 292 13.26 -9.08 -7.88
C TYR A 292 13.31 -9.50 -9.35
N PRO A 293 12.17 -9.76 -10.00
CA PRO A 293 10.83 -9.86 -9.40
C PRO A 293 10.74 -11.02 -8.40
N PHE A 294 9.87 -10.95 -7.39
CA PHE A 294 9.66 -12.03 -6.42
C PHE A 294 9.15 -13.32 -7.07
N LYS A 295 8.17 -13.20 -7.99
CA LYS A 295 7.66 -14.33 -8.77
C LYS A 295 7.55 -14.03 -10.26
N VAL A 296 7.84 -15.03 -11.09
CA VAL A 296 7.74 -14.97 -12.55
C VAL A 296 6.93 -16.15 -13.06
N ARG A 297 6.00 -15.88 -13.98
CA ARG A 297 5.33 -16.95 -14.71
C ARG A 297 6.13 -17.33 -15.96
N ALA A 298 6.55 -18.58 -16.09
CA ALA A 298 7.28 -19.07 -17.25
C ALA A 298 6.98 -20.53 -17.56
N LYS A 299 7.06 -20.94 -18.82
CA LYS A 299 6.83 -22.35 -19.21
C LYS A 299 7.98 -23.24 -18.73
N PRO A 300 7.74 -24.55 -18.48
CA PRO A 300 8.81 -25.52 -18.31
C PRO A 300 9.82 -25.44 -19.48
N GLY A 301 11.11 -25.58 -19.18
CA GLY A 301 12.21 -25.43 -20.14
C GLY A 301 12.63 -23.97 -20.42
N ALA A 302 11.95 -22.97 -19.86
CA ALA A 302 12.31 -21.57 -20.03
C ALA A 302 13.47 -21.14 -19.11
N GLY A 303 14.33 -20.28 -19.64
CA GLY A 303 15.26 -19.45 -18.87
C GLY A 303 14.58 -18.15 -18.45
N VAL A 304 14.75 -17.75 -17.20
CA VAL A 304 14.18 -16.52 -16.63
C VAL A 304 15.25 -15.75 -15.88
N THR A 305 15.17 -14.42 -15.96
CA THR A 305 16.12 -13.52 -15.30
C THR A 305 15.53 -13.00 -14.00
N PHE A 306 16.34 -13.01 -12.95
CA PHE A 306 16.07 -12.38 -11.67
C PHE A 306 17.23 -11.46 -11.30
N GLU A 307 16.96 -10.52 -10.41
CA GLU A 307 17.95 -9.82 -9.61
C GLU A 307 17.85 -10.31 -8.18
N ILE A 308 18.98 -10.39 -7.48
CA ILE A 308 19.01 -10.35 -6.02
C ILE A 308 19.45 -8.96 -5.60
N ARG A 309 18.61 -8.28 -4.83
CA ARG A 309 18.88 -6.97 -4.26
C ARG A 309 19.28 -7.15 -2.81
N VAL A 310 20.41 -6.54 -2.44
CA VAL A 310 20.95 -6.61 -1.08
C VAL A 310 21.15 -5.19 -0.57
N ARG A 311 20.48 -4.86 0.54
CA ARG A 311 20.58 -3.60 1.26
C ARG A 311 21.53 -3.74 2.43
N ASN A 312 22.62 -2.98 2.43
CA ASN A 312 23.41 -2.79 3.63
C ASN A 312 22.75 -1.70 4.50
N HIS A 313 22.14 -2.09 5.60
CA HIS A 313 21.54 -1.15 6.55
C HIS A 313 22.55 -0.53 7.53
N GLU A 314 23.78 -1.06 7.59
CA GLU A 314 24.78 -0.62 8.56
C GLU A 314 25.55 0.62 8.07
N ASP A 315 26.16 1.35 9.02
CA ASP A 315 26.92 2.58 8.77
C ASP A 315 28.36 2.32 8.26
N GLU A 316 28.70 1.07 8.01
CA GLU A 316 29.99 0.65 7.48
C GLU A 316 29.81 -0.22 6.24
N ARG A 317 30.80 -0.21 5.35
CA ARG A 317 30.87 -1.15 4.23
C ARG A 317 30.85 -2.60 4.75
N ARG A 318 30.10 -3.46 4.09
CA ARG A 318 29.94 -4.87 4.45
C ARG A 318 30.22 -5.78 3.27
N THR A 319 30.80 -6.93 3.59
CA THR A 319 31.08 -7.99 2.63
C THR A 319 30.32 -9.25 3.01
N GLY A 320 30.16 -10.14 2.05
CA GLY A 320 29.39 -11.36 2.27
C GLY A 320 29.41 -12.28 1.07
N VAL A 321 28.59 -13.32 1.16
CA VAL A 321 28.45 -14.33 0.13
C VAL A 321 27.00 -14.77 0.09
N ILE A 322 26.47 -14.93 -1.12
CA ILE A 322 25.23 -15.65 -1.36
C ILE A 322 25.54 -16.93 -2.11
N VAL A 323 25.09 -18.06 -1.58
CA VAL A 323 25.08 -19.35 -2.30
C VAL A 323 23.65 -19.63 -2.75
N LEU A 324 23.49 -19.81 -4.04
CA LEU A 324 22.20 -19.98 -4.70
C LEU A 324 21.92 -21.45 -4.97
N SER A 325 20.66 -21.83 -4.76
CA SER A 325 20.18 -23.17 -5.08
C SER A 325 18.74 -23.11 -5.56
N ALA A 326 18.33 -24.07 -6.38
CA ALA A 326 16.97 -24.15 -6.90
C ALA A 326 16.35 -25.52 -6.63
N THR A 327 15.03 -25.55 -6.46
CA THR A 327 14.27 -26.79 -6.23
C THR A 327 13.79 -27.42 -7.53
N GLY A 328 13.31 -28.67 -7.46
CA GLY A 328 12.55 -29.29 -8.55
C GLY A 328 13.30 -29.48 -9.88
N GLY A 329 14.63 -29.59 -9.83
CA GLY A 329 15.48 -29.79 -11.02
C GLY A 329 15.79 -28.52 -11.80
N ALA A 330 15.36 -27.35 -11.34
CA ALA A 330 15.83 -26.08 -11.89
C ALA A 330 17.31 -25.84 -11.53
N THR A 331 17.98 -25.04 -12.34
CA THR A 331 19.38 -24.62 -12.12
C THR A 331 19.48 -23.10 -12.08
N VAL A 332 20.52 -22.58 -11.43
CA VAL A 332 20.74 -21.15 -11.23
C VAL A 332 22.18 -20.78 -11.59
N ASP A 333 22.35 -19.68 -12.32
CA ASP A 333 23.65 -19.13 -12.71
C ASP A 333 23.70 -17.63 -12.43
N PRO A 334 24.69 -17.12 -11.67
CA PRO A 334 25.73 -17.88 -10.97
C PRO A 334 25.18 -18.65 -9.76
N GLU A 335 25.87 -19.71 -9.33
CA GLU A 335 25.56 -20.42 -8.08
C GLU A 335 26.10 -19.70 -6.83
N ARG A 336 27.01 -18.72 -7.02
CA ARG A 336 27.65 -17.97 -5.95
C ARG A 336 27.81 -16.50 -6.34
N ILE A 337 27.49 -15.61 -5.41
CA ILE A 337 27.70 -14.17 -5.54
C ILE A 337 28.54 -13.71 -4.34
N ASP A 338 29.66 -13.05 -4.59
CA ASP A 338 30.43 -12.36 -3.56
C ASP A 338 29.89 -10.93 -3.41
N LEU A 339 29.59 -10.53 -2.18
CA LEU A 339 28.98 -9.25 -1.84
C LEU A 339 30.03 -8.28 -1.34
N ASP A 340 29.94 -7.04 -1.79
CA ASP A 340 30.75 -5.92 -1.33
C ASP A 340 29.97 -4.61 -1.49
N ILE A 341 29.37 -4.14 -0.39
CA ILE A 341 28.31 -3.12 -0.42
C ILE A 341 28.65 -2.01 0.56
N ASP A 342 28.68 -0.78 0.07
CA ASP A 342 28.96 0.41 0.89
C ASP A 342 27.87 0.64 1.95
N ALA A 343 28.20 1.45 2.96
CA ALA A 343 27.30 1.78 4.06
C ALA A 343 26.00 2.40 3.53
N GLY A 344 24.85 1.89 3.95
CA GLY A 344 23.55 2.42 3.52
C GLY A 344 23.19 2.17 2.06
N ASP A 345 23.99 1.42 1.28
CA ASP A 345 23.74 1.21 -0.14
C ASP A 345 22.92 -0.05 -0.43
N THR A 346 22.34 -0.09 -1.62
CA THR A 346 21.66 -1.27 -2.17
C THR A 346 22.36 -1.69 -3.45
N THR A 347 22.78 -2.95 -3.55
CA THR A 347 23.40 -3.52 -4.76
C THR A 347 22.53 -4.61 -5.33
N SER A 348 22.41 -4.65 -6.66
CA SER A 348 21.64 -5.63 -7.41
C SER A 348 22.58 -6.54 -8.19
N TYR A 349 22.34 -7.85 -8.13
CA TYR A 349 23.11 -8.87 -8.82
C TYR A 349 22.19 -9.68 -9.72
N SER A 350 22.48 -9.74 -11.02
CA SER A 350 21.68 -10.51 -11.97
C SER A 350 22.00 -12.00 -11.90
N LEU A 351 20.95 -12.82 -12.03
CA LEU A 351 21.05 -14.27 -12.17
C LEU A 351 20.05 -14.80 -13.20
N GLN A 352 20.37 -15.95 -13.77
CA GLN A 352 19.50 -16.72 -14.65
C GLN A 352 19.05 -17.98 -13.95
N ILE A 353 17.77 -18.30 -14.09
CA ILE A 353 17.19 -19.57 -13.63
C ILE A 353 16.73 -20.33 -14.85
N GLN A 354 17.21 -21.55 -15.00
CA GLN A 354 16.78 -22.45 -16.07
C GLN A 354 15.84 -23.50 -15.47
N THR A 355 14.59 -23.47 -15.90
CA THR A 355 13.59 -24.48 -15.51
C THR A 355 13.76 -25.77 -16.33
N PRO A 356 13.45 -26.94 -15.75
CA PRO A 356 13.51 -28.21 -16.49
C PRO A 356 12.35 -28.35 -17.47
N ASP A 357 12.55 -29.10 -18.55
CA ASP A 357 11.48 -29.47 -19.48
C ASP A 357 10.43 -30.40 -18.83
N ALA A 358 10.91 -31.33 -18.00
CA ALA A 358 10.07 -32.28 -17.30
C ALA A 358 9.41 -31.62 -16.09
N VAL A 359 8.08 -31.71 -16.04
CA VAL A 359 7.27 -31.17 -14.96
C VAL A 359 7.11 -32.20 -13.85
N SER A 360 7.55 -31.86 -12.66
CA SER A 360 7.24 -32.59 -11.42
C SER A 360 6.57 -31.72 -10.34
N THR A 361 6.40 -30.42 -10.61
CA THR A 361 5.88 -29.40 -9.68
C THR A 361 5.24 -28.25 -10.46
N HIS A 362 4.36 -27.48 -9.81
CA HIS A 362 3.76 -26.25 -10.37
C HIS A 362 4.63 -25.01 -10.18
N SER A 363 5.66 -25.10 -9.33
CA SER A 363 6.62 -24.03 -9.09
C SER A 363 8.01 -24.55 -8.75
N TRP A 364 9.01 -23.75 -9.10
CA TRP A 364 10.40 -23.90 -8.71
C TRP A 364 10.79 -22.70 -7.84
N THR A 365 11.44 -22.99 -6.73
CA THR A 365 11.90 -21.98 -5.77
C THR A 365 13.41 -21.87 -5.86
N VAL A 366 13.91 -20.64 -5.96
CA VAL A 366 15.34 -20.33 -5.84
C VAL A 366 15.57 -19.71 -4.49
N LEU A 367 16.60 -20.18 -3.79
CA LEU A 367 16.89 -19.88 -2.40
C LEU A 367 18.26 -19.22 -2.31
N ALA A 368 18.33 -18.10 -1.59
CA ALA A 368 19.57 -17.41 -1.27
C ALA A 368 20.03 -17.77 0.14
N ASP A 369 21.09 -18.57 0.25
CA ASP A 369 21.76 -18.88 1.49
C ASP A 369 22.89 -17.86 1.75
N VAL A 370 22.74 -17.05 2.80
CA VAL A 370 23.51 -15.82 2.98
C VAL A 370 24.51 -15.97 4.13
N THR A 371 25.76 -15.59 3.86
CA THR A 371 26.74 -15.23 4.89
C THR A 371 27.01 -13.74 4.81
N TRP A 372 26.72 -13.03 5.89
CA TRP A 372 26.88 -11.58 6.00
C TRP A 372 27.95 -11.26 7.04
N ASN A 373 29.02 -10.57 6.61
CA ASN A 373 30.14 -10.18 7.47
C ASN A 373 30.69 -11.34 8.34
N GLY A 374 30.86 -12.51 7.72
CA GLY A 374 31.36 -13.72 8.39
C GLY A 374 30.31 -14.49 9.22
N ARG A 375 29.09 -13.98 9.38
CA ARG A 375 27.98 -14.68 10.06
C ARG A 375 27.10 -15.39 9.04
N HIS A 376 26.95 -16.71 9.20
CA HIS A 376 26.00 -17.50 8.40
C HIS A 376 24.58 -17.28 8.90
N LEU A 377 23.70 -16.84 8.01
CA LEU A 377 22.29 -16.53 8.31
C LEU A 377 21.33 -17.60 7.79
N GLY A 378 21.81 -18.46 6.88
CA GLY A 378 21.00 -19.48 6.23
C GLY A 378 20.21 -18.93 5.04
N ARG A 379 19.15 -19.65 4.67
CA ARG A 379 18.28 -19.33 3.54
C ARG A 379 17.29 -18.23 3.93
N VAL A 380 17.66 -16.98 3.67
CA VAL A 380 16.92 -15.80 4.16
C VAL A 380 16.02 -15.16 3.10
N ALA A 381 16.21 -15.50 1.82
CA ALA A 381 15.38 -14.99 0.73
C ALA A 381 15.08 -16.06 -0.31
N GLU A 382 13.95 -15.91 -0.99
CA GLU A 382 13.52 -16.79 -2.07
C GLU A 382 12.89 -16.04 -3.24
N GLY A 383 12.97 -16.66 -4.42
CA GLY A 383 12.29 -16.24 -5.65
C GLY A 383 11.55 -17.41 -6.27
N ILE A 384 10.42 -17.15 -6.93
CA ILE A 384 9.50 -18.20 -7.39
C ILE A 384 9.32 -18.14 -8.91
N VAL A 385 9.54 -19.26 -9.59
CA VAL A 385 9.11 -19.46 -10.98
C VAL A 385 7.91 -20.40 -10.98
N TYR A 386 6.79 -20.00 -11.58
CA TYR A 386 5.57 -20.82 -11.65
C TYR A 386 5.02 -20.88 -13.08
N TRP A 387 4.16 -21.85 -13.42
CA TRP A 387 3.69 -22.05 -14.80
C TRP A 387 2.18 -22.27 -14.93
#